data_AF-A0AAV1DXC5-F1
#
_entry.id   AF-A0AAV1DXC5-F1
#
_cell.length_a   1.000
_cell.length_b   1.000
_cell.length_c   1.000
_cell.angle_alpha   90.00
_cell.angle_beta   90.00
_cell.angle_gamma   90.00
#
_symmetry.space_group_name_H-M   'P 1'
#
loop_
_entity.id
_entity.type
_entity.pdbx_description
1 polymer ?
#
loop_
_entity_poly.entity_id
_entity_poly.type
_entity_poly.pdbx_seq_one_letter_code
_entity_poly.pdbx_strand_id
1 'polypeptide(L)'
;MPGPGPHMLYTLSTGQALMSISNGRFGPHHCLVYAINAFFGPDIGSFSEWLTSVFGLGHSVGYTMESLVHHPFYYVIILGLPLSWFYSWVSRVLLHRRLLDSVSGVPLSRRQCFLLVSAGSLSHFFLDHLFEENGQSSMYKWILSTGWWSGRAPITPDTVAVISFLSFCLIGGFTYINRCVWIISL
;
A
#
# COMPACT_ATOMS: atom_id res chain seq x y z
N MET A 1 -2.43 13.85 4.77
CA MET A 1 -2.66 12.51 4.20
C MET A 1 -3.85 11.88 4.89
N PRO A 2 -4.79 11.25 4.17
CA PRO A 2 -5.74 10.33 4.77
C PRO A 2 -4.96 9.23 5.49
N GLY A 3 -5.42 8.82 6.66
CA GLY A 3 -4.74 7.75 7.41
C GLY A 3 -4.61 6.43 6.61
N PRO A 4 -3.83 5.47 7.13
CA PRO A 4 -3.70 4.12 6.55
C PRO A 4 -5.04 3.41 6.34
N GLY A 5 -6.01 3.68 7.22
CA GLY A 5 -7.30 3.02 7.28
C GLY A 5 -8.10 3.10 5.98
N PRO A 6 -8.47 4.30 5.50
CA PRO A 6 -9.19 4.48 4.22
C PRO A 6 -8.52 3.79 3.02
N HIS A 7 -7.20 3.92 2.90
CA HIS A 7 -6.42 3.28 1.83
C HIS A 7 -6.51 1.76 1.87
N MET A 8 -6.25 1.17 3.04
CA MET A 8 -6.29 -0.27 3.23
C MET A 8 -7.71 -0.82 3.09
N LEU A 9 -8.72 -0.12 3.62
CA LEU A 9 -10.12 -0.53 3.52
C LEU A 9 -10.57 -0.54 2.05
N TYR A 10 -10.32 0.55 1.31
CA TYR A 10 -10.70 0.65 -0.10
C TYR A 10 -10.02 -0.44 -0.93
N THR A 11 -8.71 -0.61 -0.77
CA THR A 11 -7.94 -1.53 -1.62
C THR A 11 -8.14 -3.00 -1.28
N LEU A 12 -8.24 -3.37 0.00
CA LEU A 12 -8.51 -4.76 0.38
C LEU A 12 -9.93 -5.19 0.05
N SER A 13 -10.94 -4.31 0.25
CA SER A 13 -12.32 -4.62 -0.13
C SER A 13 -12.46 -4.75 -1.65
N THR A 14 -11.87 -3.82 -2.41
CA THR A 14 -11.82 -3.91 -3.88
C THR A 14 -11.08 -5.17 -4.33
N GLY A 15 -9.94 -5.48 -3.70
CA GLY A 15 -9.18 -6.68 -4.00
C GLY A 15 -9.96 -7.97 -3.71
N GLN A 16 -10.73 -8.01 -2.62
CA GLN A 16 -11.62 -9.15 -2.31
C GLN A 16 -12.76 -9.30 -3.31
N ALA A 17 -13.36 -8.19 -3.76
CA ALA A 17 -14.36 -8.20 -4.84
C ALA A 17 -13.74 -8.72 -6.15
N LEU A 18 -12.54 -8.27 -6.50
CA LEU A 18 -11.80 -8.76 -7.68
C LEU A 18 -11.45 -10.24 -7.57
N MET A 19 -11.06 -10.72 -6.38
CA MET A 19 -10.84 -12.16 -6.14
C MET A 19 -12.10 -12.97 -6.44
N SER A 20 -13.27 -12.50 -5.98
CA SER A 20 -14.56 -13.17 -6.23
C SER A 20 -14.95 -13.14 -7.71
N ILE A 21 -14.93 -11.98 -8.34
CA ILE A 21 -15.39 -11.81 -9.74
C ILE A 21 -14.47 -12.53 -10.73
N SER A 22 -13.17 -12.62 -10.39
CA SER A 22 -12.18 -13.28 -11.25
C SER A 22 -12.08 -14.79 -11.04
N ASN A 23 -12.92 -15.38 -10.18
CA ASN A 23 -12.83 -16.79 -9.78
C ASN A 23 -11.42 -17.18 -9.33
N GLY A 24 -10.78 -16.34 -8.52
CA GLY A 24 -9.44 -16.58 -7.98
C GLY A 24 -8.26 -16.34 -8.94
N ARG A 25 -8.49 -15.89 -10.18
CA ARG A 25 -7.41 -15.45 -11.08
C ARG A 25 -6.68 -14.23 -10.54
N PHE A 26 -7.42 -13.27 -10.00
CA PHE A 26 -6.88 -12.26 -9.10
C PHE A 26 -6.83 -12.89 -7.71
N GLY A 27 -5.65 -13.31 -7.28
CA GLY A 27 -5.45 -14.02 -6.01
C GLY A 27 -5.06 -13.09 -4.84
N PRO A 28 -4.95 -13.66 -3.62
CA PRO A 28 -4.61 -12.90 -2.40
C PRO A 28 -3.32 -12.08 -2.51
N HIS A 29 -2.31 -12.62 -3.19
CA HIS A 29 -1.04 -11.91 -3.37
C HIS A 29 -1.14 -10.69 -4.31
N HIS A 30 -2.09 -10.69 -5.26
CA HIS A 30 -2.37 -9.50 -6.08
C HIS A 30 -3.00 -8.40 -5.21
N CYS A 31 -3.95 -8.79 -4.35
CA CYS A 31 -4.61 -7.91 -3.39
C CYS A 31 -3.59 -7.26 -2.44
N LEU A 32 -2.64 -8.06 -1.92
CA LEU A 32 -1.58 -7.55 -1.04
C LEU A 32 -0.69 -6.52 -1.73
N VAL A 33 -0.21 -6.81 -2.95
CA VAL A 33 0.63 -5.85 -3.71
C VAL A 33 -0.15 -4.57 -4.00
N TYR A 34 -1.41 -4.71 -4.41
CA TYR A 34 -2.29 -3.57 -4.66
C TYR A 34 -2.49 -2.69 -3.41
N ALA A 35 -2.81 -3.30 -2.27
CA ALA A 35 -3.07 -2.60 -1.02
C ALA A 35 -1.81 -1.96 -0.42
N ILE A 36 -0.69 -2.68 -0.39
CA ILE A 36 0.59 -2.16 0.10
C ILE A 36 1.01 -0.94 -0.73
N ASN A 37 0.84 -1.01 -2.05
CA ASN A 37 1.25 0.10 -2.92
C ASN A 37 0.31 1.30 -2.82
N ALA A 38 -1.00 1.09 -2.62
CA ALA A 38 -1.93 2.19 -2.39
C ALA A 38 -1.78 2.83 -1.02
N PHE A 39 -1.35 2.07 -0.01
CA PHE A 39 -1.10 2.59 1.32
C PHE A 39 0.26 3.30 1.40
N PHE A 40 1.35 2.60 1.10
CA PHE A 40 2.70 3.08 1.38
C PHE A 40 3.41 3.67 0.16
N GLY A 41 2.90 3.40 -1.04
CA GLY A 41 3.63 3.63 -2.28
C GLY A 41 4.07 5.09 -2.44
N PRO A 42 3.18 6.02 -2.80
CA PRO A 42 3.56 7.42 -2.98
C PRO A 42 4.01 8.10 -1.67
N ASP A 43 3.46 7.69 -0.53
CA ASP A 43 3.81 8.22 0.79
C ASP A 43 5.23 7.91 1.27
N ILE A 44 5.94 6.97 0.62
CA ILE A 44 7.35 6.67 0.94
C ILE A 44 8.25 7.90 0.84
N GLY A 45 7.89 8.88 -0.01
CA GLY A 45 8.60 10.15 -0.12
C GLY A 45 8.54 10.95 1.19
N SER A 46 7.32 11.20 1.68
CA SER A 46 7.09 11.89 2.96
C SER A 46 7.67 11.12 4.16
N PHE A 47 7.61 9.78 4.15
CA PHE A 47 8.22 8.95 5.18
C PHE A 47 9.74 9.07 5.17
N SER A 48 10.35 9.12 3.98
CA SER A 48 11.80 9.28 3.82
C SER A 48 12.26 10.67 4.30
N GLU A 49 11.49 11.72 4.02
CA GLU A 49 11.76 13.06 4.54
C GLU A 49 11.68 13.10 6.07
N TRP A 50 10.62 12.52 6.65
CA TRP A 50 10.52 12.39 8.10
C TRP A 50 11.71 11.63 8.68
N LEU A 51 12.08 10.49 8.08
CA LEU A 51 13.19 9.66 8.53
C LEU A 51 14.53 10.43 8.51
N THR A 52 14.82 11.16 7.42
CA THR A 52 16.06 11.96 7.34
C THR A 52 16.05 13.13 8.32
N SER A 53 14.88 13.69 8.64
CA SER A 53 14.76 14.72 9.68
C SER A 53 15.07 14.19 11.09
N VAL A 54 14.64 12.95 11.40
CA VAL A 54 14.90 12.29 12.69
C VAL A 54 16.39 11.92 12.84
N PHE A 55 17.03 11.45 11.77
CA PHE A 55 18.44 11.05 11.79
C PHE A 55 19.43 12.17 11.44
N GLY A 56 18.96 13.40 11.16
CA GLY A 56 19.82 14.54 10.83
C GLY A 56 20.52 14.46 9.48
N LEU A 57 20.00 13.68 8.52
CA LEU A 57 20.61 13.42 7.21
C LEU A 57 20.25 14.45 6.11
N GLY A 58 19.67 15.60 6.50
CA GLY A 58 19.44 16.75 5.63
C GLY A 58 18.03 16.80 5.00
N HIS A 59 17.42 17.98 5.09
CA HIS A 59 16.04 18.26 4.65
C HIS A 59 15.88 18.31 3.11
N SER A 60 16.95 18.62 2.37
CA SER A 60 16.90 18.84 0.91
C SER A 60 16.68 17.56 0.10
N VAL A 61 17.24 16.43 0.56
CA VAL A 61 17.12 15.13 -0.13
C VAL A 61 15.72 14.55 0.03
N GLY A 62 15.13 14.66 1.24
CA GLY A 62 13.78 14.21 1.54
C GLY A 62 12.72 14.96 0.73
N TYR A 63 12.77 16.29 0.75
CA TYR A 63 11.83 17.15 0.02
C TYR A 63 11.83 16.92 -1.51
N THR A 64 13.03 16.75 -2.11
CA THR A 64 13.14 16.49 -3.56
C THR A 64 12.58 15.12 -3.93
N MET A 65 12.81 14.10 -3.08
CA MET A 65 12.25 12.76 -3.29
C MET A 65 10.73 12.75 -3.11
N GLU A 66 10.19 13.45 -2.11
CA GLU A 66 8.74 13.60 -1.91
C GLU A 66 8.09 14.21 -3.17
N SER A 67 8.59 15.34 -3.65
CA SER A 67 8.02 16.03 -4.81
C SER A 67 8.01 15.17 -6.09
N LEU A 68 9.05 14.37 -6.30
CA LEU A 68 9.14 13.48 -7.47
C LEU A 68 8.25 12.25 -7.34
N VAL A 69 8.13 11.69 -6.14
CA VAL A 69 7.42 10.43 -5.89
C VAL A 69 5.92 10.66 -5.71
N HIS A 70 5.48 11.82 -5.20
CA HIS A 70 4.05 12.17 -5.13
C HIS A 70 3.45 12.67 -6.44
N HIS A 71 4.22 12.72 -7.53
CA HIS A 71 3.65 13.05 -8.83
C HIS A 71 3.09 11.77 -9.52
N PRO A 72 1.81 11.74 -9.94
CA PRO A 72 1.14 10.52 -10.41
C PRO A 72 1.87 9.77 -11.53
N PHE A 73 2.47 10.52 -12.46
CA PHE A 73 3.21 9.93 -13.57
C PHE A 73 4.64 9.55 -13.20
N TYR A 74 5.29 10.33 -12.34
CA TYR A 74 6.69 10.08 -11.98
C TYR A 74 6.81 8.93 -11.01
N TYR A 75 5.85 8.75 -10.10
CA TYR A 75 5.77 7.58 -9.24
C TYR A 75 5.88 6.28 -10.05
N VAL A 76 5.03 6.14 -11.06
CA VAL A 76 4.92 4.93 -11.88
C VAL A 76 6.24 4.61 -12.58
N ILE A 77 6.97 5.63 -13.03
CA ILE A 77 8.24 5.45 -13.74
C ILE A 77 9.39 5.22 -12.76
N ILE A 78 9.53 6.07 -11.74
CA ILE A 78 10.68 6.10 -10.84
C ILE A 78 10.63 4.94 -9.85
N LEU A 79 9.50 4.74 -9.18
CA LEU A 79 9.33 3.67 -8.20
C LEU A 79 8.52 2.49 -8.71
N GLY A 80 7.56 2.72 -9.62
CA GLY A 80 6.71 1.64 -10.13
C GLY A 80 7.48 0.57 -10.88
N LEU A 81 8.48 0.95 -11.68
CA LEU A 81 9.37 0.00 -12.36
C LEU A 81 10.22 -0.83 -11.37
N PRO A 82 11.04 -0.26 -10.47
CA PRO A 82 11.83 -1.06 -9.54
C PRO A 82 10.97 -1.87 -8.57
N LEU A 83 9.86 -1.32 -8.06
CA LEU A 83 8.92 -2.07 -7.22
C LEU A 83 8.30 -3.25 -7.96
N SER A 84 7.99 -3.11 -9.26
CA SER A 84 7.46 -4.22 -10.04
C SER A 84 8.43 -5.40 -10.14
N TRP A 85 9.73 -5.11 -10.25
CA TRP A 85 10.77 -6.13 -10.27
C TRP A 85 10.95 -6.78 -8.91
N PHE A 86 10.99 -5.95 -7.86
CA PHE A 86 11.08 -6.40 -6.48
C PHE A 86 9.91 -7.29 -6.11
N TYR A 87 8.67 -6.86 -6.34
CA TYR A 87 7.48 -7.65 -6.03
C TYR A 87 7.38 -8.92 -6.86
N SER A 88 7.80 -8.92 -8.13
CA SER A 88 7.87 -10.14 -8.94
C SER A 88 8.88 -11.15 -8.35
N TRP A 89 10.03 -10.66 -7.86
CA TRP A 89 11.02 -11.48 -7.18
C TRP A 89 10.50 -12.01 -5.84
N VAL A 90 9.93 -11.16 -4.98
CA VAL A 90 9.35 -11.56 -3.69
C VAL A 90 8.23 -12.58 -3.88
N SER A 91 7.30 -12.33 -4.81
CA SER A 91 6.22 -13.26 -5.16
C SER A 91 6.76 -14.65 -5.50
N ARG A 92 7.82 -14.71 -6.32
CA ARG A 92 8.48 -15.97 -6.67
C ARG A 92 9.07 -16.67 -5.45
N VAL A 93 9.81 -15.95 -4.61
CA VAL A 93 10.44 -16.52 -3.40
C VAL A 93 9.38 -17.08 -2.45
N LEU A 94 8.32 -16.31 -2.20
CA LEU A 94 7.26 -16.70 -1.27
C LEU A 94 6.43 -17.89 -1.77
N LEU A 95 6.16 -17.97 -3.08
CA LEU A 95 5.53 -19.15 -3.69
C LEU A 95 6.42 -20.39 -3.59
N HIS A 96 7.73 -20.26 -3.86
CA HIS A 96 8.67 -21.38 -3.72
C HIS A 96 8.76 -21.89 -2.28
N ARG A 97 8.63 -20.99 -1.30
CA ARG A 97 8.62 -21.34 0.13
C ARG A 97 7.24 -21.80 0.65
N ARG A 98 6.22 -21.89 -0.22
CA ARG A 98 4.83 -22.22 0.14
C ARG A 98 4.25 -21.28 1.22
N LEU A 99 4.74 -20.04 1.27
CA LEU A 99 4.24 -18.98 2.16
C LEU A 99 3.10 -18.20 1.52
N LEU A 100 3.04 -18.18 0.19
CA LEU A 100 1.90 -17.73 -0.59
C LEU A 100 1.34 -18.93 -1.34
N ASP A 101 0.01 -18.99 -1.45
CA ASP A 101 -0.66 -19.88 -2.36
C ASP A 101 -1.27 -19.08 -3.51
N SER A 102 -1.26 -19.67 -4.70
CA SER A 102 -1.82 -19.07 -5.92
C SER A 102 -2.63 -20.14 -6.61
N VAL A 103 -3.86 -19.81 -7.03
CA VAL A 103 -4.73 -20.75 -7.77
C VAL A 103 -4.01 -21.30 -9.03
N SER A 104 -3.12 -20.52 -9.63
CA SER A 104 -2.30 -20.96 -10.76
C SER A 104 -0.93 -21.55 -10.37
N GLY A 105 -0.48 -21.37 -9.13
CA GLY A 105 0.89 -21.66 -8.70
C GLY A 105 1.98 -20.79 -9.37
N VAL A 106 1.59 -19.83 -10.24
CA VAL A 106 2.53 -19.01 -11.01
C VAL A 106 2.81 -17.69 -10.28
N PRO A 107 4.09 -17.26 -10.18
CA PRO A 107 4.44 -15.96 -9.64
C PRO A 107 3.96 -14.81 -10.53
N LEU A 108 3.78 -13.64 -9.91
CA LEU A 108 3.45 -12.42 -10.67
C LEU A 108 4.57 -12.10 -11.66
N SER A 109 4.20 -11.93 -12.93
CA SER A 109 5.10 -11.37 -13.93
C SER A 109 5.40 -9.90 -13.63
N ARG A 110 6.54 -9.40 -14.10
CA ARG A 110 6.91 -7.98 -13.95
C ARG A 110 5.85 -7.03 -14.51
N ARG A 111 5.21 -7.40 -15.63
CA ARG A 111 4.12 -6.61 -16.23
C ARG A 111 2.89 -6.56 -15.31
N GLN A 112 2.50 -7.69 -14.73
CA GLN A 112 1.40 -7.73 -13.77
C GLN A 112 1.72 -6.91 -12.52
N CYS A 113 2.92 -7.04 -11.96
CA CYS A 113 3.34 -6.21 -10.83
C CYS A 113 3.33 -4.72 -11.19
N PHE A 114 3.80 -4.34 -12.38
CA PHE A 114 3.80 -2.95 -12.83
C PHE A 114 2.38 -2.38 -12.94
N LEU A 115 1.44 -3.16 -13.46
CA LEU A 115 0.02 -2.77 -13.52
C LEU A 115 -0.59 -2.66 -12.11
N LEU A 116 -0.29 -3.60 -11.20
CA LEU A 116 -0.76 -3.56 -9.82
C LEU A 116 -0.21 -2.36 -9.04
N VAL A 117 1.08 -2.06 -9.22
CA VAL A 117 1.72 -0.90 -8.62
C VAL A 117 1.12 0.39 -9.18
N SER A 118 0.96 0.49 -10.50
CA SER A 118 0.28 1.64 -11.12
C SER A 118 -1.15 1.81 -10.62
N ALA A 119 -1.92 0.72 -10.54
CA ALA A 119 -3.29 0.75 -10.02
C ALA A 119 -3.33 1.17 -8.55
N GLY A 120 -2.40 0.66 -7.74
CA GLY A 120 -2.25 1.02 -6.34
C GLY A 120 -1.94 2.51 -6.18
N SER A 121 -0.95 3.03 -6.90
CA SER A 121 -0.59 4.45 -6.82
C SER A 121 -1.69 5.37 -7.33
N LEU A 122 -2.38 5.01 -8.41
CA LEU A 122 -3.53 5.79 -8.88
C LEU A 122 -4.68 5.76 -7.87
N SER A 123 -4.91 4.63 -7.20
CA SER A 123 -5.89 4.54 -6.12
C SER A 123 -5.50 5.42 -4.94
N HIS A 124 -4.22 5.45 -4.58
CA HIS A 124 -3.68 6.37 -3.58
C HIS A 124 -3.99 7.83 -3.92
N PHE A 125 -3.57 8.30 -5.10
CA PHE A 125 -3.83 9.69 -5.51
C PHE A 125 -5.32 10.02 -5.60
N PHE A 126 -6.14 9.09 -6.07
CA PHE A 126 -7.59 9.25 -6.10
C PHE A 126 -8.17 9.43 -4.69
N LEU A 127 -7.75 8.58 -3.75
CA LEU A 127 -8.22 8.64 -2.37
C LEU A 127 -7.74 9.94 -1.71
N ASP A 128 -6.49 10.34 -1.92
CA ASP A 128 -5.98 11.63 -1.44
C ASP A 128 -6.80 12.80 -1.99
N HIS A 129 -7.10 12.85 -3.29
CA HIS A 129 -7.96 13.92 -3.84
C HIS A 129 -9.39 13.87 -3.27
N LEU A 130 -9.97 12.68 -3.13
CA LEU A 130 -11.31 12.49 -2.60
C LEU A 130 -11.41 12.96 -1.14
N PHE A 131 -10.39 12.65 -0.35
CA PHE A 131 -10.36 12.84 1.10
C PHE A 131 -9.76 14.18 1.52
N GLU A 132 -8.84 14.76 0.76
CA GLU A 132 -8.13 16.01 1.10
C GLU A 132 -8.63 17.24 0.36
N GLU A 133 -8.90 17.12 -0.95
CA GLU A 133 -9.14 18.29 -1.81
C GLU A 133 -10.64 18.60 -2.04
N ASN A 134 -11.53 17.60 -1.93
CA ASN A 134 -12.99 17.79 -2.07
C ASN A 134 -13.82 17.51 -0.78
N GLY A 135 -13.15 17.23 0.34
CA GLY A 135 -13.77 16.89 1.63
C GLY A 135 -13.73 18.02 2.66
N GLN A 136 -14.18 19.23 2.33
CA GLN A 136 -14.01 20.43 3.18
C GLN A 136 -14.79 20.43 4.52
N SER A 137 -15.63 19.42 4.82
CA SER A 137 -16.29 19.39 6.13
C SER A 137 -15.28 19.07 7.24
N SER A 138 -15.32 19.86 8.32
CA SER A 138 -14.42 19.70 9.48
C SER A 138 -14.51 18.30 10.09
N MET A 139 -15.70 17.70 10.08
CA MET A 139 -15.94 16.35 10.57
C MET A 139 -15.28 15.28 9.70
N TYR A 140 -15.26 15.45 8.38
CA TYR A 140 -14.63 14.50 7.47
C TYR A 140 -13.10 14.54 7.58
N LYS A 141 -12.53 15.75 7.64
CA LYS A 141 -11.10 15.95 7.92
C LYS A 141 -10.68 15.32 9.24
N TRP A 142 -11.54 15.38 10.27
CA TRP A 142 -11.28 14.76 11.58
C TRP A 142 -11.25 13.22 11.54
N ILE A 143 -12.21 12.61 10.84
CA ILE A 143 -12.26 11.14 10.69
C ILE A 143 -10.99 10.65 9.96
N LEU A 144 -10.55 11.38 8.95
CA LEU A 144 -9.39 11.01 8.12
C LEU A 144 -8.05 11.29 8.80
N SER A 145 -7.98 12.30 9.69
CA SER A 145 -6.81 12.63 10.49
C SER A 145 -6.62 11.72 11.71
N THR A 146 -7.40 10.63 11.81
CA THR A 146 -7.40 9.71 12.96
C THR A 146 -7.70 10.40 14.30
N GLY A 147 -8.48 11.48 14.27
CA GLY A 147 -8.91 12.18 15.49
C GLY A 147 -8.17 13.48 15.81
N TRP A 148 -7.27 13.95 14.93
CA TRP A 148 -6.42 15.11 15.17
C TRP A 148 -7.04 16.43 14.67
N TRP A 149 -7.08 17.45 15.53
CA TRP A 149 -7.78 18.72 15.28
C TRP A 149 -6.89 19.92 14.98
N SER A 150 -5.55 19.83 15.06
CA SER A 150 -4.69 21.04 15.02
C SER A 150 -3.47 20.92 14.10
N GLY A 151 -3.51 21.60 12.96
CA GLY A 151 -2.37 21.72 12.05
C GLY A 151 -1.99 20.41 11.34
N ARG A 152 -0.73 20.29 10.91
CA ARG A 152 -0.18 19.05 10.35
C ARG A 152 -0.14 17.99 11.47
N ALA A 153 -0.68 16.80 11.22
CA ALA A 153 -0.57 15.71 12.18
C ALA A 153 0.92 15.45 12.48
N PRO A 154 1.34 15.48 13.76
CA PRO A 154 2.73 15.27 14.11
C PRO A 154 3.07 13.80 13.85
N ILE A 155 3.91 13.54 12.85
CA ILE A 155 4.48 12.21 12.64
C ILE A 155 5.51 12.00 13.75
N THR A 156 5.10 11.33 14.82
CA THR A 156 5.97 10.95 15.94
C THR A 156 6.41 9.50 15.83
N PRO A 157 7.57 9.12 16.39
CA PRO A 157 8.03 7.73 16.40
C PRO A 157 7.00 6.75 16.98
N ASP A 158 6.27 7.16 18.03
CA ASP A 158 5.23 6.34 18.66
C ASP A 158 4.07 6.06 17.70
N THR A 159 3.60 7.09 16.99
CA THR A 159 2.53 6.96 15.99
C THR A 159 2.95 6.03 14.86
N VAL A 160 4.19 6.16 14.37
CA VAL A 160 4.76 5.28 13.34
C VAL A 160 4.83 3.84 13.84
N ALA A 161 5.26 3.61 15.09
CA ALA A 161 5.34 2.28 15.68
C ALA A 161 3.95 1.62 15.78
N VAL A 162 2.95 2.35 16.29
CA VAL A 162 1.57 1.86 16.43
C VAL A 162 0.96 1.54 15.07
N ILE A 163 1.05 2.47 14.10
CA ILE A 163 0.52 2.26 12.75
C ILE A 163 1.24 1.10 12.06
N SER A 164 2.56 0.98 12.20
CA SER A 164 3.33 -0.12 11.62
C SER A 164 2.90 -1.46 12.20
N PHE A 165 2.69 -1.54 13.52
CA PHE A 165 2.19 -2.74 14.17
C PHE A 165 0.80 -3.12 13.68
N LEU A 166 -0.15 -2.18 13.64
CA LEU A 166 -1.51 -2.42 13.17
C LEU A 166 -1.54 -2.86 11.70
N SER A 167 -0.79 -2.16 10.83
CA SER A 167 -0.64 -2.52 9.42
C SER A 167 -0.03 -3.91 9.24
N PHE A 168 0.99 -4.26 10.05
CA PHE A 168 1.59 -5.59 10.05
C PHE A 168 0.58 -6.67 10.48
N CYS A 169 -0.17 -6.44 11.56
CA CYS A 169 -1.23 -7.35 12.00
C CYS A 169 -2.31 -7.54 10.94
N LEU A 170 -2.69 -6.47 10.24
CA LEU A 170 -3.74 -6.50 9.22
C LEU A 170 -3.29 -7.23 7.96
N ILE A 171 -2.09 -6.94 7.47
CA ILE A 171 -1.47 -7.68 6.35
C ILE A 171 -1.29 -9.14 6.74
N GLY A 172 -0.72 -9.42 7.91
CA GLY A 172 -0.50 -10.78 8.42
C GLY A 172 -1.80 -11.55 8.61
N GLY A 173 -2.84 -10.91 9.15
CA GLY A 173 -4.18 -11.48 9.31
C GLY A 173 -4.83 -11.79 7.96
N PHE A 174 -4.75 -10.87 6.99
CA PHE A 174 -5.24 -11.11 5.63
C PHE A 174 -4.51 -12.29 4.97
N THR A 175 -3.17 -12.32 5.05
CA THR A 175 -2.36 -13.44 4.54
C THR A 175 -2.72 -14.74 5.24
N TYR A 176 -2.93 -14.72 6.57
CA TYR A 176 -3.32 -15.89 7.35
C TYR A 176 -4.70 -16.41 6.90
N ILE A 177 -5.72 -15.57 6.82
CA ILE A 177 -7.08 -15.98 6.44
C ILE A 177 -7.10 -16.52 5.00
N ASN A 178 -6.37 -15.89 4.10
CA ASN A 178 -6.35 -16.24 2.68
C ASN A 178 -5.21 -17.19 2.30
N ARG A 179 -4.50 -17.80 3.28
CA ARG A 179 -3.62 -18.93 3.01
C ARG A 179 -4.53 -20.09 2.65
N CYS A 180 -4.50 -20.57 1.41
CA CYS A 180 -5.25 -21.76 1.06
C CYS A 180 -4.72 -22.93 1.89
N VAL A 181 -5.48 -23.35 2.91
CA VAL A 181 -5.42 -24.72 3.38
C VAL A 181 -6.19 -25.50 2.33
N TRP A 182 -5.50 -26.36 1.59
CA TRP A 182 -6.14 -27.42 0.85
C TRP A 182 -6.89 -28.29 1.85
N ILE A 183 -8.15 -27.94 2.16
CA ILE A 183 -9.11 -28.93 2.60
C ILE A 183 -9.35 -29.77 1.35
N ILE A 184 -8.60 -30.86 1.31
CA ILE A 184 -8.78 -32.01 0.46
C ILE A 184 -10.29 -32.21 0.26
N SER A 185 -10.80 -31.86 -0.92
CA SER A 185 -12.05 -32.42 -1.40
C SER A 185 -11.68 -33.76 -2.02
N LEU A 186 -11.74 -34.79 -1.18
CA LEU A 186 -11.89 -36.19 -1.56
C LEU A 186 -13.23 -36.37 -2.28
#